data_AF-A0A7C1LWJ7-F1
#
_entry.id   AF-A0A7C1LWJ7-F1
#
_cell.length_a   1.000
_cell.length_b   1.000
_cell.length_c   1.000
_cell.angle_alpha   90.00
_cell.angle_beta   90.00
_cell.angle_gamma   90.00
#
_symmetry.space_group_name_H-M   'P 1'
#
loop_
_entity.id
_entity.type
_entity.pdbx_description
1 polymer ?
#
loop_
_entity_poly.entity_id
_entity_poly.type
_entity_poly.pdbx_seq_one_letter_code
_entity_poly.pdbx_strand_id
1 'polypeptide(L)'
;MLHNFYLIHQHTGICLIHRKYGTIEFNQDLVSGFLTALKDFSVEFSKGSGELKVIDMQVFYLLLVFKEGVLCTAAADKNDDAKITHKALTDIIDQFV
;
A
#
# COMPACT_ATOMS: atom_id res chain seq x y z
N MET A 1 -9.18 12.06 -1.37
CA MET A 1 -9.82 10.90 -1.93
C MET A 1 -8.85 9.73 -2.02
N LEU A 2 -9.27 8.53 -1.62
CA LEU A 2 -8.54 7.31 -1.99
C LEU A 2 -8.75 7.05 -3.48
N HIS A 3 -7.68 6.71 -4.21
CA HIS A 3 -7.75 6.45 -5.64
C HIS A 3 -7.78 4.96 -5.95
N ASN A 4 -6.94 4.19 -5.28
CA ASN A 4 -6.81 2.76 -5.49
C ASN A 4 -6.51 2.09 -4.17
N PHE A 5 -7.08 0.90 -3.95
CA PHE A 5 -6.74 -0.01 -2.87
C PHE A 5 -6.28 -1.33 -3.46
N TYR A 6 -5.23 -1.90 -2.88
CA TYR A 6 -4.66 -3.19 -3.24
C TYR A 6 -4.47 -4.05 -2.01
N LEU A 7 -4.83 -5.32 -2.12
CA LEU A 7 -4.43 -6.39 -1.22
C LEU A 7 -3.48 -7.29 -1.98
N ILE A 8 -2.24 -7.43 -1.51
CA ILE A 8 -1.17 -8.15 -2.19
C ILE A 8 -0.65 -9.24 -1.26
N HIS A 9 -0.48 -10.45 -1.77
CA HIS A 9 0.15 -11.54 -1.01
C HIS A 9 1.66 -11.28 -0.89
N GLN A 10 2.18 -11.11 0.33
CA GLN A 10 3.53 -10.59 0.56
C GLN A 10 4.66 -11.48 0.02
N HIS A 11 4.42 -12.79 -0.08
CA HIS A 11 5.45 -13.74 -0.50
C HIS A 11 5.49 -13.96 -2.01
N THR A 12 4.36 -13.80 -2.69
CA THR A 12 4.24 -14.07 -4.13
C THR A 12 4.12 -12.80 -4.96
N GLY A 13 3.79 -11.66 -4.33
CA GLY A 13 3.50 -10.41 -5.00
C GLY A 13 2.21 -10.42 -5.83
N ILE A 14 1.41 -11.47 -5.72
CA ILE A 14 0.12 -11.59 -6.41
C ILE A 14 -0.85 -10.58 -5.81
N CYS A 15 -1.46 -9.76 -6.66
CA CYS A 15 -2.57 -8.91 -6.25
C CYS A 15 -3.84 -9.78 -6.07
N LEU A 16 -4.29 -9.90 -4.83
CA LEU A 16 -5.48 -10.66 -4.44
C LEU A 16 -6.76 -9.86 -4.67
N ILE A 17 -6.72 -8.55 -4.36
CA ILE A 17 -7.84 -7.62 -4.51
C ILE A 17 -7.32 -6.30 -5.05
N HIS A 18 -7.99 -5.77 -6.06
CA HIS A 18 -7.84 -4.39 -6.50
C HIS A 18 -9.21 -3.70 -6.55
N ARG A 19 -9.27 -2.49 -5.98
CA ARG A 19 -10.42 -1.60 -6.04
C ARG A 19 -9.97 -0.21 -6.45
N LYS A 20 -10.48 0.27 -7.58
CA LYS A 20 -10.33 1.65 -8.05
C LYS A 20 -11.51 2.48 -7.55
N TYR A 21 -11.20 3.61 -6.92
CA TYR A 21 -12.17 4.59 -6.40
C TYR A 21 -12.04 5.95 -7.11
N GLY A 22 -10.82 6.33 -7.48
CA GLY A 22 -10.51 7.63 -8.07
C GLY A 22 -10.09 7.54 -9.53
N THR A 23 -9.53 8.65 -10.03
CA THR A 23 -9.16 8.82 -11.45
C THR A 23 -7.75 8.33 -11.79
N ILE A 24 -6.87 8.15 -10.80
CA ILE A 24 -5.50 7.71 -11.04
C ILE A 24 -5.52 6.24 -11.50
N GLU A 25 -4.91 5.98 -12.65
CA GLU A 25 -4.74 4.65 -13.19
C GLU A 25 -3.33 4.14 -12.98
N PHE A 26 -3.23 2.94 -12.41
CA PHE A 26 -1.98 2.20 -12.34
C PHE A 26 -2.15 0.84 -12.97
N ASN A 27 -1.10 0.37 -13.62
CA ASN A 27 -1.00 -1.04 -13.97
C ASN A 27 -0.87 -1.86 -12.67
N GLN A 28 -1.82 -2.76 -12.44
CA GLN A 28 -1.90 -3.55 -11.21
C GLN A 28 -0.65 -4.42 -11.01
N ASP A 29 -0.17 -5.09 -12.06
CA ASP A 29 0.98 -6.00 -11.98
C ASP A 29 2.28 -5.23 -11.71
N LEU A 30 2.39 -4.03 -12.28
CA LEU A 30 3.51 -3.12 -12.01
C LEU A 30 3.52 -2.70 -10.53
N VAL A 31 2.37 -2.29 -9.99
CA VAL A 31 2.25 -1.87 -8.59
C VAL A 31 2.54 -3.04 -7.66
N SER A 32 1.95 -4.20 -7.89
CA SER A 32 2.16 -5.35 -6.99
C SER A 32 3.60 -5.86 -7.03
N GLY A 33 4.20 -5.94 -8.21
CA GLY A 33 5.61 -6.31 -8.38
C GLY A 33 6.55 -5.31 -7.71
N PHE A 34 6.35 -4.01 -7.96
CA PHE A 34 7.17 -2.95 -7.38
C PHE A 34 7.12 -2.93 -5.86
N LEU A 35 5.93 -2.99 -5.26
CA LEU A 35 5.78 -2.91 -3.81
C LEU A 35 6.31 -4.15 -3.09
N THR A 36 6.24 -5.31 -3.73
CA THR A 36 6.85 -6.54 -3.22
C THR A 36 8.38 -6.43 -3.20
N ALA A 37 8.98 -5.96 -4.29
CA ALA A 37 10.43 -5.73 -4.35
C ALA A 37 10.87 -4.68 -3.31
N LEU A 38 10.08 -3.61 -3.13
CA LEU A 38 10.39 -2.54 -2.19
C LEU A 38 10.28 -2.99 -0.72
N LYS A 39 9.34 -3.91 -0.40
CA LYS A 39 9.29 -4.56 0.92
C LYS A 39 10.60 -5.28 1.21
N ASP A 40 11.05 -6.12 0.29
CA ASP A 40 12.24 -6.94 0.50
C ASP A 40 13.51 -6.07 0.62
N PHE A 41 13.59 -5.01 -0.21
CA PHE A 41 14.62 -3.97 -0.09
C PHE A 41 14.61 -3.27 1.28
N SER A 42 13.43 -2.90 1.79
CA SER A 42 13.29 -2.25 3.11
C SER A 42 13.82 -3.13 4.24
N VAL A 43 13.52 -4.43 4.20
CA VAL A 43 13.99 -5.39 5.20
C VAL A 43 15.52 -5.53 5.15
N GLU A 44 16.08 -5.64 3.95
CA GLU A 44 17.54 -5.72 3.75
C GLU A 44 18.25 -4.47 4.28
N PHE A 45 17.77 -3.28 3.87
CA PHE A 45 18.40 -2.01 4.22
C PHE A 45 18.32 -1.70 5.73
N SER A 46 17.22 -2.10 6.36
CA SER A 46 16.99 -1.88 7.78
C SER A 46 17.59 -2.95 8.69
N LYS A 47 18.30 -3.95 8.13
CA LYS A 47 18.80 -5.11 8.88
C LYS A 47 17.69 -5.84 9.65
N GLY A 48 16.49 -5.87 9.09
CA GLY A 48 15.33 -6.59 9.63
C GLY A 48 14.43 -5.80 10.58
N SER A 49 14.71 -4.53 10.87
CA SER A 49 13.91 -3.73 11.83
C SER A 49 13.03 -2.64 11.21
N GLY A 50 13.10 -2.44 9.89
CA GLY A 50 12.44 -1.34 9.19
C GLY A 50 11.33 -1.84 8.27
N GLU A 51 10.10 -1.49 8.65
CA GLU A 51 8.93 -1.65 7.82
C GLU A 51 8.69 -0.36 7.03
N LEU A 52 8.56 -0.49 5.72
CA LEU A 52 8.12 0.62 4.87
C LEU A 52 6.66 0.96 5.20
N LYS A 53 6.39 2.20 5.64
CA LYS A 53 5.02 2.60 6.01
C LYS A 53 4.36 3.51 4.99
N VAL A 54 5.15 4.36 4.35
CA VAL A 54 4.66 5.39 3.42
C VAL A 54 5.67 5.57 2.29
N ILE A 55 5.18 5.62 1.06
CA ILE A 55 5.93 6.13 -0.09
C ILE A 55 5.39 7.52 -0.39
N ASP A 56 6.25 8.51 -0.21
CA ASP A 56 5.95 9.91 -0.48
C ASP A 56 6.28 10.26 -1.94
N MET A 57 5.25 10.48 -2.77
CA MET A 57 5.39 10.89 -4.16
C MET A 57 4.91 12.33 -4.33
N GLN A 58 5.33 13.03 -5.40
CA GLN A 58 5.03 14.46 -5.54
C GLN A 58 3.53 14.80 -5.50
N VAL A 59 2.65 13.92 -5.99
CA VAL A 59 1.21 14.19 -6.17
C VAL A 59 0.32 13.42 -5.19
N PHE A 60 0.76 12.26 -4.74
CA PHE A 60 0.01 11.37 -3.85
C PHE A 60 0.95 10.63 -2.90
N TYR A 61 0.39 10.03 -1.86
CA TYR A 61 1.07 9.08 -0.99
C TYR A 61 0.60 7.66 -1.30
N LEU A 62 1.50 6.68 -1.22
CA LEU A 62 1.10 5.28 -1.02
C LEU A 62 1.28 4.94 0.44
N LEU A 63 0.20 4.57 1.09
CA LEU A 63 0.21 4.06 2.45
C LEU A 63 0.35 2.54 2.39
N LEU A 64 1.23 1.97 3.21
CA LEU A 64 1.53 0.54 3.22
C LEU A 64 1.34 -0.01 4.63
N VAL A 65 0.61 -1.11 4.73
CA VAL A 65 0.43 -1.85 5.97
C VAL A 65 0.67 -3.32 5.70
N PHE A 66 1.64 -3.88 6.42
CA PHE A 66 1.98 -5.29 6.39
C PHE A 66 1.35 -5.96 7.60
N LYS A 67 0.45 -6.93 7.39
CA LYS A 67 -0.21 -7.69 8.47
C LYS A 67 -0.48 -9.10 7.97
N GLU A 68 -0.17 -10.12 8.77
CA GLU A 68 -0.56 -11.52 8.52
C GLU A 68 -0.31 -12.05 7.09
N GLY A 69 0.85 -11.73 6.50
CA GLY A 69 1.23 -12.23 5.18
C GLY A 69 0.60 -11.49 3.99
N VAL A 70 -0.20 -10.44 4.24
CA VAL A 70 -0.75 -9.54 3.21
C VAL A 70 -0.21 -8.11 3.34
N LEU A 71 0.04 -7.48 2.21
CA LEU A 71 0.31 -6.06 2.09
C LEU A 71 -0.98 -5.38 1.64
N CYS A 72 -1.49 -4.51 2.48
CA CYS A 72 -2.57 -3.60 2.15
C CYS A 72 -1.97 -2.25 1.77
N THR A 73 -2.35 -1.72 0.62
CA THR A 73 -1.90 -0.38 0.23
C THR A 73 -3.01 0.42 -0.45
N ALA A 74 -2.98 1.73 -0.24
CA ALA A 74 -3.79 2.62 -1.05
C ALA A 74 -3.06 3.89 -1.43
N ALA A 75 -3.44 4.42 -2.60
CA ALA A 75 -3.04 5.73 -3.08
C ALA A 75 -4.02 6.79 -2.59
N ALA A 76 -3.51 7.85 -2.00
CA ALA A 76 -4.29 8.98 -1.50
C ALA A 76 -3.69 10.31 -1.95
N ASP A 77 -4.53 11.28 -2.30
CA ASP A 77 -4.07 12.61 -2.68
C ASP A 77 -3.31 13.27 -1.52
N LYS A 78 -2.25 14.02 -1.84
CA LYS A 78 -1.51 14.76 -0.81
C LYS A 78 -2.33 15.85 -0.11
N ASN A 79 -3.33 16.36 -0.81
CA ASN A 79 -4.20 17.42 -0.30
C ASN A 79 -5.24 16.90 0.70
N ASP A 80 -5.33 15.57 0.88
CA ASP A 80 -6.20 14.98 1.88
C ASP A 80 -5.60 15.05 3.27
N ASP A 81 -6.48 15.04 4.28
CA ASP A 81 -6.06 14.83 5.64
C ASP A 81 -5.46 13.41 5.79
N ALA A 82 -4.16 13.37 6.07
CA ALA A 82 -3.41 12.13 6.22
C ALA A 82 -3.94 11.25 7.36
N LYS A 83 -4.46 11.83 8.46
CA LYS A 83 -5.01 11.07 9.58
C LYS A 83 -6.31 10.39 9.21
N ILE A 84 -7.21 11.09 8.51
CA ILE A 84 -8.47 10.53 8.03
C ILE A 84 -8.19 9.39 7.05
N THR A 85 -7.25 9.60 6.13
CA THR A 85 -6.86 8.61 5.13
C THR A 85 -6.24 7.36 5.76
N HIS A 86 -5.28 7.55 6.69
CA HIS A 86 -4.69 6.45 7.45
C HIS A 86 -5.75 5.68 8.23
N LYS A 87 -6.65 6.38 8.92
CA LYS A 87 -7.73 5.75 9.68
C LYS A 87 -8.63 4.91 8.78
N ALA A 88 -9.07 5.45 7.64
CA ALA A 88 -9.92 4.72 6.70
C ALA A 88 -9.22 3.46 6.16
N LEU A 89 -7.92 3.54 5.86
CA LEU A 89 -7.12 2.38 5.48
C LEU A 89 -7.04 1.35 6.60
N THR A 90 -6.73 1.76 7.83
CA THR A 90 -6.70 0.86 8.99
C THR A 90 -8.06 0.19 9.19
N ASP A 91 -9.15 0.96 9.14
CA ASP A 91 -10.53 0.44 9.29
C ASP A 91 -10.87 -0.57 8.17
N ILE A 92 -10.37 -0.39 6.94
CA ILE A 92 -10.51 -1.36 5.83
C ILE A 92 -9.66 -2.62 6.11
N ILE A 93 -8.42 -2.45 6.56
CA ILE A 93 -7.48 -3.55 6.82
C ILE A 93 -8.00 -4.47 7.92
N ASP A 94 -8.57 -3.91 8.99
CA ASP A 94 -9.16 -4.69 10.09
C ASP A 94 -10.41 -5.49 9.67
N GLN A 95 -10.92 -5.33 8.45
CA GLN A 95 -11.95 -6.22 7.90
C GLN A 95 -11.37 -7.46 7.21
N PHE A 96 -10.09 -7.44 6.84
CA PHE A 96 -9.41 -8.55 6.16
C PHE A 96 -8.56 -9.41 7.11
N VAL A 97 -8.48 -9.02 8.39
CA VAL A 97 -7.61 -9.61 9.41
C VAL A 97 -8.35 -9.66 10.74
#